data_AF-R5XD94-F1
#
_entry.id   AF-R5XD94-F1
#
_cell.length_a   1.000
_cell.length_b   1.000
_cell.length_c   1.000
_cell.angle_alpha   90.00
_cell.angle_beta   90.00
_cell.angle_gamma   90.00
#
_symmetry.space_group_name_H-M   'P 1'
#
loop_
_entity.id
_entity.type
_entity.pdbx_description
1 polymer ?
#
loop_
_entity_poly.entity_id
_entity_poly.type
_entity_poly.pdbx_seq_one_letter_code
_entity_poly.pdbx_strand_id
1 'polypeptide(L)'
;MKNEFYLKNFTSKWIKYSDYEFRKDEKGNIYITPAENSNYTIYDPFEKSSEILFDLIDLGDAILKNDDKTEIYDKLILFAKNYGLLGLVSSSVYNRDIVGEQNVLFTQNNIVSKSLELDGNLMNSKEYIKIFTPFATEDDLYTREFDDHLTVIKAEDSPKFYGKKPLILDIVFSKFYCERIEWIMEYAKNISENLNQAIVYQNANLTEPVEIMPDKFNPHKIGFTVAMFGKPQINWDFDSLQSTIDMIYAFALTEENRILNRCSYCNKPFFAKNTREKYCTPSCRNCANVIKSRNKKKALKNQDMVNTQKNDDIKTLNNQCEEKICLDDTKSDLIEKEIKNILEIIDKRIIENINIKTHKVGADDMKNEKRKQAIYEYKEKKTTGGVYKITNTESKKSLIKGEIDLSSMENRFNFSVKTNSCLNLKLREDWNKYGANSFTFEVLEEVEMKSEMDRRQFKKQLDELADKYSEKMNEDELY
;
A
#
# COMPACT_ATOMS: atom_id res chain seq x y z
N MET A 1 19.42 19.28 8.72
CA MET A 1 18.17 19.53 9.46
C MET A 1 18.06 18.46 10.53
N LYS A 2 18.31 18.87 11.78
CA LYS A 2 18.28 18.01 12.96
C LYS A 2 16.85 17.46 13.17
N ASN A 3 16.76 16.24 13.67
CA ASN A 3 15.55 15.58 14.15
C ASN A 3 14.91 16.40 15.27
N GLU A 4 14.11 17.40 14.94
CA GLU A 4 13.48 18.27 15.92
C GLU A 4 11.98 18.37 15.60
N PHE A 5 11.15 17.50 16.17
CA PHE A 5 10.31 17.92 17.31
C PHE A 5 9.32 16.88 17.93
N TYR A 6 9.09 15.68 17.39
CA TYR A 6 7.97 14.86 17.91
C TYR A 6 8.30 13.80 18.97
N LEU A 7 9.51 13.21 18.94
CA LEU A 7 9.90 12.15 19.90
C LEU A 7 10.82 12.62 21.04
N LYS A 8 11.18 13.92 21.13
CA LYS A 8 12.15 14.44 22.13
C LYS A 8 11.76 14.24 23.61
N ASN A 9 10.48 13.96 23.88
CA ASN A 9 9.96 13.72 25.24
C ASN A 9 9.64 12.24 25.50
N PHE A 10 9.95 11.34 24.56
CA PHE A 10 9.79 9.91 24.73
C PHE A 10 11.15 9.34 25.12
N THR A 11 11.18 8.59 26.21
CA THR A 11 12.37 7.85 26.61
C THR A 11 11.99 6.45 27.00
N SER A 12 12.75 5.47 26.54
CA SER A 12 12.65 4.10 27.03
C SER A 12 14.05 3.56 27.34
N LYS A 13 14.11 2.46 28.09
CA LYS A 13 15.36 1.74 28.33
C LYS A 13 15.21 0.34 27.79
N TRP A 14 16.05 0.00 26.82
CA TRP A 14 16.11 -1.32 26.23
C TRP A 14 17.53 -1.88 26.28
N ILE A 15 17.65 -3.21 26.17
CA ILE A 15 18.93 -3.90 26.17
C ILE A 15 19.15 -4.60 24.83
N LYS A 16 20.39 -4.51 24.36
CA LYS A 16 20.91 -5.30 23.24
C LYS A 16 22.25 -5.91 23.63
N TYR A 17 22.61 -7.01 22.98
CA TYR A 17 23.88 -7.67 23.17
C TYR A 17 24.82 -7.39 21.99
N SER A 18 26.12 -7.46 22.25
CA SER A 18 27.16 -7.19 21.23
C SER A 18 27.15 -8.20 20.08
N ASP A 19 26.60 -9.40 20.32
CA ASP A 19 26.48 -10.44 19.30
C ASP A 19 25.31 -11.38 19.58
N TYR A 20 24.82 -12.00 18.51
CA TYR A 20 23.69 -12.93 18.54
C TYR A 20 24.02 -14.15 17.68
N GLU A 21 23.42 -15.29 18.01
CA GLU A 21 23.55 -16.53 17.26
C GLU A 21 22.19 -17.18 17.00
N PHE A 22 22.15 -18.06 16.00
CA PHE A 22 20.97 -18.88 15.76
C PHE A 22 21.11 -20.23 16.46
N ARG A 23 20.08 -20.61 17.20
CA ARG A 23 19.95 -21.93 17.83
C ARG A 23 18.70 -22.63 17.34
N LYS A 24 18.71 -23.96 17.37
CA LYS A 24 17.55 -24.79 17.04
C LYS A 24 17.07 -25.54 18.27
N ASP A 25 15.76 -25.57 18.47
CA ASP A 25 15.16 -26.50 19.42
C ASP A 25 15.03 -27.91 18.84
N GLU A 26 14.57 -28.85 19.67
CA GLU A 26 14.36 -30.25 19.28
C GLU A 26 13.33 -30.42 18.15
N LYS A 27 12.40 -29.47 17.99
CA LYS A 27 11.38 -29.46 16.94
C LYS A 27 11.89 -28.82 15.65
N GLY A 28 13.12 -28.32 15.63
CA GLY A 28 13.75 -27.68 14.47
C GLY A 28 13.38 -26.20 14.31
N ASN A 29 12.66 -25.60 15.27
CA ASN A 29 12.38 -24.15 15.25
C ASN A 29 13.69 -23.40 15.47
N ILE A 30 13.88 -22.31 14.73
CA ILE A 30 15.10 -21.51 14.78
C ILE A 30 14.85 -20.28 15.62
N TYR A 31 15.69 -20.09 16.64
CA TYR A 31 15.67 -18.95 17.54
C TYR A 31 16.89 -18.09 17.30
N ILE A 32 16.73 -16.78 17.49
CA ILE A 32 17.83 -15.85 17.68
C ILE A 32 18.04 -15.64 19.18
N THR A 33 19.27 -15.77 19.64
CA THR A 33 19.65 -15.66 21.05
C THR A 33 20.93 -14.83 21.20
N PRO A 34 21.11 -14.09 22.31
CA PRO A 34 22.41 -13.53 22.64
C PRO A 34 23.50 -14.60 22.62
N ALA A 35 24.66 -14.29 22.04
CA ALA A 35 25.79 -15.21 22.02
C ALA A 35 26.41 -15.34 23.43
N GLU A 36 27.00 -16.49 23.75
CA GLU A 36 27.46 -16.82 25.11
C GLU A 36 28.43 -15.78 25.73
N ASN A 37 29.34 -15.25 24.91
CA ASN A 37 30.35 -14.27 25.34
C ASN A 37 30.00 -12.82 24.96
N SER A 38 28.73 -12.55 24.64
CA SER A 38 28.28 -11.22 24.27
C SER A 38 28.10 -10.31 25.49
N ASN A 39 28.36 -9.01 25.30
CA ASN A 39 28.18 -8.00 26.35
C ASN A 39 26.91 -7.21 26.10
N TYR A 40 26.15 -6.93 27.16
CA TYR A 40 24.94 -6.13 27.05
C TYR A 40 25.25 -4.62 26.98
N THR A 41 24.35 -3.86 26.38
CA THR A 41 24.36 -2.40 26.39
C THR A 41 22.93 -1.90 26.57
N ILE A 42 22.74 -0.96 27.50
CA ILE A 42 21.46 -0.27 27.70
C ILE A 42 21.45 0.97 26.80
N TYR A 43 20.35 1.17 26.08
CA TYR A 43 20.17 2.34 25.22
C TYR A 43 18.70 2.77 25.18
N ASP A 44 18.44 3.95 24.62
CA ASP A 44 17.10 4.43 24.35
C ASP A 44 16.72 4.20 22.87
N PRO A 45 15.73 3.36 22.56
CA PRO A 45 15.28 3.12 21.19
C PRO A 45 14.82 4.39 20.45
N PHE A 46 14.31 5.41 21.16
CA PHE A 46 13.83 6.64 20.51
C PHE A 46 14.97 7.46 19.89
N GLU A 47 16.19 7.36 20.43
CA GLU A 47 17.39 7.98 19.84
C GLU A 47 17.77 7.37 18.48
N LYS A 48 17.28 6.16 18.19
CA LYS A 48 17.50 5.41 16.94
C LYS A 48 16.22 5.17 16.16
N SER A 49 15.19 5.99 16.40
CA SER A 49 13.83 5.80 15.88
C SER A 49 13.75 5.69 14.35
N SER A 50 14.55 6.45 13.60
CA SER A 50 14.55 6.36 12.14
C SER A 50 15.27 5.11 11.65
N GLU A 51 16.41 4.79 12.25
CA GLU A 51 17.26 3.67 11.89
C GLU A 51 16.58 2.33 12.18
N ILE A 52 16.00 2.16 13.37
CA ILE A 52 15.28 0.94 13.74
C ILE A 52 14.10 0.68 12.81
N LEU A 53 13.36 1.74 12.48
CA LEU A 53 12.21 1.64 11.60
C LEU A 53 12.64 1.27 10.17
N PHE A 54 13.69 1.91 9.65
CA PHE A 54 14.19 1.64 8.30
C PHE A 54 14.79 0.25 8.17
N ASP A 55 15.56 -0.21 9.16
CA ASP A 55 16.14 -1.55 9.16
C ASP A 55 15.05 -2.62 9.27
N LEU A 56 14.00 -2.39 10.07
CA LEU A 56 12.85 -3.30 10.14
C LEU A 56 12.09 -3.39 8.81
N ILE A 57 11.84 -2.24 8.17
CA ILE A 57 11.17 -2.20 6.86
C ILE A 57 12.05 -2.87 5.79
N ASP A 58 13.37 -2.66 5.81
CA ASP A 58 14.31 -3.27 4.87
C ASP A 58 14.35 -4.81 5.04
N LEU A 59 14.31 -5.30 6.29
CA LEU A 59 14.14 -6.72 6.58
C LEU A 59 12.80 -7.25 6.04
N GLY A 60 11.70 -6.55 6.30
CA GLY A 60 10.37 -6.91 5.78
C GLY A 60 10.31 -6.94 4.25
N ASP A 61 10.95 -5.97 3.59
CA ASP A 61 11.06 -5.92 2.13
C ASP A 61 11.82 -7.11 1.56
N ALA A 62 12.93 -7.50 2.19
CA ALA A 62 13.73 -8.64 1.75
C ALA A 62 12.91 -9.93 1.80
N ILE A 63 12.11 -10.09 2.86
CA ILE A 63 11.19 -11.22 3.02
C ILE A 63 10.11 -11.20 1.93
N LEU A 64 9.48 -10.05 1.67
CA LEU A 64 8.42 -9.92 0.64
C LEU A 64 8.93 -10.19 -0.78
N LYS A 65 10.19 -9.86 -1.07
CA LYS A 65 10.83 -10.14 -2.36
C LYS A 65 11.27 -11.59 -2.51
N ASN A 66 11.24 -12.37 -1.43
CA ASN A 66 11.86 -13.68 -1.34
C ASN A 66 13.36 -13.62 -1.67
N ASP A 67 14.07 -12.65 -1.08
CA ASP A 67 15.52 -12.56 -1.17
C ASP A 67 16.19 -13.82 -0.56
N ASP A 68 17.50 -13.99 -0.80
CA ASP A 68 18.22 -15.18 -0.33
C ASP A 68 18.12 -15.35 1.19
N LYS A 69 17.98 -16.60 1.63
CA LYS A 69 17.83 -16.93 3.06
C LYS A 69 19.00 -16.41 3.90
N THR A 70 20.22 -16.48 3.36
CA THR A 70 21.43 -16.00 4.04
C THR A 70 21.35 -14.49 4.24
N GLU A 71 20.92 -13.75 3.22
CA GLU A 71 20.76 -12.29 3.30
C GLU A 71 19.72 -11.89 4.35
N ILE A 72 18.58 -12.59 4.40
CA ILE A 72 17.54 -12.34 5.42
C ILE A 72 18.09 -12.62 6.83
N TYR A 73 18.87 -13.69 6.98
CA TYR A 73 19.45 -14.09 8.27
C TYR A 73 20.52 -13.10 8.73
N ASP A 74 21.35 -12.61 7.82
CA ASP A 74 22.33 -11.56 8.10
C ASP A 74 21.65 -10.25 8.54
N LYS A 75 20.54 -9.87 7.88
CA LYS A 75 19.72 -8.73 8.30
C LYS A 75 19.10 -8.92 9.68
N LEU A 76 18.62 -10.12 10.02
CA LEU A 76 18.09 -10.43 11.35
C LEU A 76 19.14 -10.29 12.45
N ILE A 77 20.33 -10.85 12.24
CA ILE A 77 21.45 -10.72 13.19
C ILE A 77 21.84 -9.27 13.35
N LEU A 78 21.97 -8.53 12.24
CA LEU A 78 22.32 -7.12 12.28
C LEU A 78 21.26 -6.28 13.02
N PHE A 79 19.97 -6.57 12.79
CA PHE A 79 18.87 -5.93 13.52
C PHE A 79 18.98 -6.18 15.03
N ALA A 80 19.16 -7.43 15.45
CA ALA A 80 19.30 -7.77 16.86
C ALA A 80 20.55 -7.13 17.51
N LYS A 81 21.69 -7.10 16.81
CA LYS A 81 22.91 -6.42 17.29
C LYS A 81 22.72 -4.91 17.43
N ASN A 82 21.93 -4.30 16.56
CA ASN A 82 21.69 -2.86 16.60
C ASN A 82 20.64 -2.46 17.63
N TYR A 83 19.64 -3.30 17.88
CA TYR A 83 18.44 -2.91 18.61
C TYR A 83 18.00 -3.86 19.74
N GLY A 84 18.47 -5.10 19.77
CA GLY A 84 18.02 -6.13 20.69
C GLY A 84 16.85 -6.96 20.15
N LEU A 85 16.34 -7.88 20.97
CA LEU A 85 15.14 -8.66 20.64
C LEU A 85 13.87 -7.84 20.89
N LEU A 86 12.75 -8.25 20.27
CA LEU A 86 11.52 -7.45 20.23
C LEU A 86 10.78 -7.41 21.58
N GLY A 87 11.05 -8.34 22.50
CA GLY A 87 10.29 -8.50 23.74
C GLY A 87 8.90 -9.11 23.49
N LEU A 88 8.79 -10.04 22.52
CA LEU A 88 7.52 -10.63 22.10
C LEU A 88 6.78 -11.37 23.22
N VAL A 89 7.48 -11.79 24.27
CA VAL A 89 6.88 -12.43 25.45
C VAL A 89 5.86 -11.50 26.11
N SER A 90 6.15 -10.19 26.15
CA SER A 90 5.29 -9.19 26.80
C SER A 90 4.23 -8.63 25.85
N SER A 91 4.59 -8.32 24.61
CA SER A 91 3.68 -7.71 23.64
C SER A 91 2.61 -8.68 23.11
N SER A 92 2.85 -9.98 23.23
CA SER A 92 1.94 -10.99 22.69
C SER A 92 0.74 -11.34 23.57
N VAL A 93 0.72 -10.85 24.81
CA VAL A 93 -0.30 -11.19 25.81
C VAL A 93 -0.78 -9.94 26.54
N TYR A 94 -2.04 -9.91 26.97
CA TYR A 94 -2.61 -8.77 27.70
C TYR A 94 -2.04 -8.60 29.10
N ASN A 95 -1.52 -9.66 29.71
CA ASN A 95 -0.89 -9.62 31.04
C ASN A 95 0.27 -8.60 31.05
N ARG A 96 0.32 -7.75 32.08
CA ARG A 96 1.41 -6.78 32.26
C ARG A 96 2.59 -7.40 33.01
N ASP A 97 2.31 -8.18 34.04
CA ASP A 97 3.32 -8.99 34.73
C ASP A 97 2.99 -10.45 34.52
N ILE A 98 3.83 -11.17 33.78
CA ILE A 98 3.59 -12.57 33.41
C ILE A 98 4.14 -13.50 34.49
N VAL A 99 5.18 -13.05 35.20
CA VAL A 99 5.86 -13.82 36.23
C VAL A 99 4.99 -13.84 37.48
N GLY A 100 4.57 -15.03 37.93
CA GLY A 100 3.71 -15.21 39.10
C GLY A 100 2.22 -15.37 38.78
N GLU A 101 1.79 -15.03 37.56
CA GLU A 101 0.44 -15.32 37.09
C GLU A 101 0.25 -16.82 36.84
N GLN A 102 -0.99 -17.32 36.90
CA GLN A 102 -1.26 -18.71 36.54
C GLN A 102 -1.28 -18.92 35.02
N ASN A 103 -1.92 -18.00 34.30
CA ASN A 103 -2.12 -18.10 32.86
C ASN A 103 -1.87 -16.75 32.18
N VAL A 104 -1.45 -16.80 30.93
CA VAL A 104 -1.41 -15.66 30.02
C VAL A 104 -2.58 -15.69 29.05
N LEU A 105 -3.08 -14.50 28.68
CA LEU A 105 -4.11 -14.31 27.68
C LEU A 105 -3.51 -13.63 26.44
N PHE A 106 -3.50 -14.31 25.30
CA PHE A 106 -2.97 -13.77 24.05
C PHE A 106 -3.79 -12.58 23.51
N THR A 107 -3.08 -11.64 22.89
CA THR A 107 -3.71 -10.52 22.17
C THR A 107 -4.37 -11.01 20.88
N GLN A 108 -5.30 -10.22 20.33
CA GLN A 108 -5.95 -10.57 19.06
C GLN A 108 -4.94 -10.47 17.91
N ASN A 109 -5.09 -11.35 16.91
CA ASN A 109 -4.23 -11.40 15.71
C ASN A 109 -2.73 -11.56 16.00
N ASN A 110 -2.38 -12.12 17.16
CA ASN A 110 -1.01 -12.27 17.62
C ASN A 110 -0.17 -13.28 16.79
N ILE A 111 1.10 -12.94 16.54
CA ILE A 111 2.04 -13.73 15.72
C ILE A 111 2.47 -15.01 16.44
N VAL A 112 2.70 -14.94 17.76
CA VAL A 112 3.17 -16.05 18.58
C VAL A 112 2.08 -17.12 18.70
N SER A 113 0.87 -16.76 19.12
CA SER A 113 -0.23 -17.73 19.30
C SER A 113 -0.58 -18.48 18.01
N LYS A 114 -0.54 -17.81 16.85
CA LYS A 114 -0.76 -18.43 15.52
C LYS A 114 0.22 -19.57 15.23
N SER A 115 1.42 -19.53 15.80
CA SER A 115 2.45 -20.57 15.62
C SER A 115 2.36 -21.73 16.64
N LEU A 116 1.51 -21.61 17.67
CA LEU A 116 1.50 -22.51 18.83
C LEU A 116 0.33 -23.52 18.83
N GLU A 117 -0.53 -23.53 17.80
CA GLU A 117 -1.66 -24.46 17.66
C GLU A 117 -2.52 -24.61 18.95
N LEU A 118 -2.82 -23.48 19.59
CA LEU A 118 -3.48 -23.45 20.90
C LEU A 118 -4.98 -23.75 20.83
N ASP A 119 -5.52 -24.46 21.82
CA ASP A 119 -6.96 -24.61 22.05
C ASP A 119 -7.50 -23.39 22.83
N GLY A 120 -7.72 -22.30 22.09
CA GLY A 120 -8.16 -21.01 22.64
C GLY A 120 -7.02 -20.00 22.81
N ASN A 121 -7.27 -18.97 23.64
CA ASN A 121 -6.37 -17.82 23.80
C ASN A 121 -5.62 -17.79 25.13
N LEU A 122 -5.68 -18.86 25.93
CA LEU A 122 -5.04 -18.96 27.24
C LEU A 122 -3.91 -20.00 27.20
N MET A 123 -2.85 -19.75 27.96
CA MET A 123 -1.76 -20.69 28.16
C MET A 123 -1.19 -20.55 29.58
N ASN A 124 -0.67 -21.63 30.16
CA ASN A 124 0.03 -21.54 31.44
C ASN A 124 1.23 -20.59 31.34
N SER A 125 1.40 -19.69 32.32
CA SER A 125 2.43 -18.65 32.27
C SER A 125 3.86 -19.21 32.25
N LYS A 126 4.15 -20.29 33.00
CA LYS A 126 5.47 -20.90 33.07
C LYS A 126 5.82 -21.61 31.77
N GLU A 127 4.85 -22.34 31.20
CA GLU A 127 5.01 -22.96 29.89
C GLU A 127 5.22 -21.90 28.80
N TYR A 128 4.47 -20.81 28.86
CA TYR A 128 4.61 -19.70 27.94
C TYR A 128 6.00 -19.04 28.01
N ILE A 129 6.49 -18.72 29.21
CA ILE A 129 7.85 -18.19 29.42
C ILE A 129 8.90 -19.15 28.84
N LYS A 130 8.74 -20.47 29.06
CA LYS A 130 9.68 -21.49 28.55
C LYS A 130 9.81 -21.48 27.03
N ILE A 131 8.80 -21.05 26.28
CA ILE A 131 8.91 -20.91 24.82
C ILE A 131 9.97 -19.87 24.45
N PHE A 132 10.14 -18.83 25.28
CA PHE A 132 11.15 -17.78 25.09
C PHE A 132 12.47 -18.04 25.81
N THR A 133 12.55 -19.08 26.64
CA THR A 133 13.77 -19.51 27.33
C THR A 133 14.04 -21.02 27.16
N PRO A 134 13.94 -21.60 25.94
CA PRO A 134 13.97 -23.03 25.70
C PRO A 134 15.36 -23.65 25.93
N PHE A 135 16.42 -22.83 25.99
CA PHE A 135 17.80 -23.28 26.20
C PHE A 135 18.30 -23.01 27.62
N ALA A 136 17.46 -22.43 28.49
CA ALA A 136 17.80 -22.14 29.87
C ALA A 136 17.43 -23.33 30.77
N THR A 137 18.33 -23.70 31.66
CA THR A 137 18.07 -24.68 32.72
C THR A 137 17.56 -24.00 33.99
N GLU A 138 17.13 -24.79 34.98
CA GLU A 138 16.72 -24.25 36.28
C GLU A 138 17.89 -23.63 37.06
N ASP A 139 19.13 -24.03 36.76
CA ASP A 139 20.32 -23.40 37.33
C ASP A 139 20.62 -22.04 36.68
N ASP A 140 20.19 -21.86 35.44
CA ASP A 140 20.38 -20.64 34.66
C ASP A 140 19.39 -19.55 35.02
N LEU A 141 18.09 -19.90 35.09
CA LEU A 141 16.99 -18.95 35.25
C LEU A 141 15.82 -19.60 36.02
N TYR A 142 15.48 -19.03 37.18
CA TYR A 142 14.36 -19.50 38.00
C TYR A 142 13.71 -18.37 38.79
N THR A 143 12.48 -18.59 39.24
CA THR A 143 11.78 -17.67 40.14
C THR A 143 11.93 -18.10 41.58
N ARG A 144 12.18 -17.17 42.51
CA ARG A 144 12.21 -17.43 43.95
C ARG A 144 11.26 -16.49 44.69
N GLU A 145 10.59 -17.02 45.70
CA GLU A 145 9.73 -16.26 46.59
C GLU A 145 10.46 -16.01 47.92
N PHE A 146 10.43 -14.77 48.40
CA PHE A 146 11.02 -14.33 49.67
C PHE A 146 10.03 -13.43 50.39
N ASP A 147 9.60 -13.77 51.61
CA ASP A 147 8.81 -12.90 52.50
C ASP A 147 7.72 -12.08 51.76
N ASP A 148 6.87 -12.78 50.98
CA ASP A 148 5.78 -12.25 50.13
C ASP A 148 6.19 -11.48 48.85
N HIS A 149 7.46 -11.59 48.44
CA HIS A 149 7.98 -11.02 47.19
C HIS A 149 8.50 -12.09 46.23
N LEU A 150 7.95 -12.10 45.02
CA LEU A 150 8.45 -12.92 43.91
C LEU A 150 9.60 -12.20 43.19
N THR A 151 10.67 -12.91 42.87
CA THR A 151 11.80 -12.37 42.10
C THR A 151 12.33 -13.37 41.08
N VAL A 152 12.99 -12.87 40.04
CA VAL A 152 13.70 -13.68 39.04
C VAL A 152 15.20 -13.74 39.41
N ILE A 153 15.71 -14.96 39.51
CA ILE A 153 17.13 -15.25 39.70
C ILE A 153 17.69 -15.75 38.38
N LYS A 154 18.85 -15.23 38.01
CA LYS A 154 19.61 -15.58 36.82
C LYS A 154 21.06 -15.84 37.20
N ALA A 155 21.70 -16.82 36.56
CA ALA A 155 23.09 -17.19 36.81
C ALA A 155 24.10 -16.12 36.33
N GLU A 156 23.70 -15.29 35.37
CA GLU A 156 24.53 -14.21 34.84
C GLU A 156 24.29 -12.85 35.50
N ASP A 157 25.23 -11.92 35.28
CA ASP A 157 25.24 -10.58 35.88
C ASP A 157 24.66 -9.48 34.96
N SER A 158 23.62 -9.80 34.18
CA SER A 158 22.89 -8.77 33.42
C SER A 158 22.02 -7.92 34.37
N PRO A 159 21.62 -6.68 34.00
CA PRO A 159 20.97 -5.76 34.91
C PRO A 159 19.69 -6.35 35.51
N LYS A 160 19.49 -6.13 36.81
CA LYS A 160 18.21 -6.36 37.47
C LYS A 160 17.47 -5.04 37.59
N PHE A 161 16.21 -5.01 37.18
CA PHE A 161 15.40 -3.82 37.32
C PHE A 161 14.60 -3.89 38.62
N TYR A 162 15.06 -3.18 39.64
CA TYR A 162 14.34 -3.04 40.90
C TYR A 162 13.23 -1.97 40.79
N GLY A 163 12.06 -2.21 41.36
CA GLY A 163 10.98 -1.22 41.50
C GLY A 163 9.69 -1.59 40.75
N LYS A 164 8.94 -0.59 40.25
CA LYS A 164 7.60 -0.76 39.64
C LYS A 164 7.58 -1.35 38.22
N LYS A 165 8.70 -1.92 37.74
CA LYS A 165 8.76 -2.53 36.41
C LYS A 165 8.32 -4.00 36.48
N PRO A 166 7.67 -4.53 35.43
CA PRO A 166 7.28 -5.95 35.40
C PRO A 166 8.48 -6.88 35.55
N LEU A 167 8.34 -7.94 36.35
CA LEU A 167 9.41 -8.92 36.61
C LEU A 167 9.85 -9.65 35.32
N ILE A 168 8.95 -9.77 34.34
CA ILE A 168 9.27 -10.37 33.04
C ILE A 168 10.43 -9.67 32.33
N LEU A 169 10.69 -8.38 32.59
CA LEU A 169 11.81 -7.67 31.98
C LEU A 169 13.17 -8.19 32.45
N ASP A 170 13.27 -8.75 33.66
CA ASP A 170 14.51 -9.41 34.11
C ASP A 170 14.83 -10.65 33.27
N ILE A 171 13.80 -11.31 32.73
CA ILE A 171 13.93 -12.42 31.77
C ILE A 171 14.28 -11.86 30.39
N VAL A 172 13.49 -10.93 29.85
CA VAL A 172 13.68 -10.35 28.49
C VAL A 172 15.09 -9.78 28.30
N PHE A 173 15.65 -9.19 29.34
CA PHE A 173 16.98 -8.58 29.31
C PHE A 173 18.12 -9.54 29.63
N SER A 174 17.83 -10.81 29.92
CA SER A 174 18.85 -11.84 30.14
C SER A 174 19.36 -12.44 28.82
N LYS A 175 20.55 -13.05 28.85
CA LYS A 175 21.08 -13.84 27.72
C LYS A 175 20.28 -15.09 27.41
N PHE A 176 19.41 -15.49 28.34
CA PHE A 176 18.56 -16.68 28.23
C PHE A 176 17.29 -16.42 27.43
N TYR A 177 16.96 -15.16 27.18
CA TYR A 177 15.83 -14.77 26.35
C TYR A 177 16.14 -14.95 24.88
N CYS A 178 15.22 -15.60 24.17
CA CYS A 178 15.30 -15.79 22.74
C CYS A 178 13.93 -15.66 22.09
N GLU A 179 13.92 -15.40 20.79
CA GLU A 179 12.70 -15.30 20.00
C GLU A 179 12.85 -16.16 18.75
N ARG A 180 11.77 -16.82 18.32
CA ARG A 180 11.79 -17.53 17.03
C ARG A 180 11.92 -16.50 15.91
N ILE A 181 12.80 -16.79 14.97
CA ILE A 181 13.07 -15.87 13.86
C ILE A 181 11.83 -15.65 13.00
N GLU A 182 10.96 -16.67 12.90
CA GLU A 182 9.72 -16.59 12.12
C GLU A 182 8.79 -15.49 12.64
N TRP A 183 8.79 -15.22 13.94
CA TRP A 183 7.95 -14.19 14.53
C TRP A 183 8.46 -12.79 14.22
N ILE A 184 9.78 -12.59 14.33
CA ILE A 184 10.44 -11.33 13.98
C ILE A 184 10.25 -11.04 12.48
N MET A 185 10.42 -12.07 11.65
CA MET A 185 10.23 -11.99 10.20
C MET A 185 8.79 -11.62 9.84
N GLU A 186 7.80 -12.28 10.45
CA GLU A 186 6.38 -11.98 10.20
C GLU A 186 6.01 -10.58 10.68
N TYR A 187 6.56 -10.12 11.80
CA TYR A 187 6.36 -8.74 12.26
C TYR A 187 6.95 -7.72 11.27
N ALA A 188 8.21 -7.90 10.85
CA ALA A 188 8.87 -7.03 9.88
C ALA A 188 8.10 -6.98 8.54
N LYS A 189 7.65 -8.15 8.07
CA LYS A 189 6.82 -8.28 6.88
C LYS A 189 5.49 -7.52 7.02
N ASN A 190 4.79 -7.67 8.14
CA ASN A 190 3.52 -6.96 8.39
C ASN A 190 3.69 -5.43 8.39
N ILE A 191 4.76 -4.91 8.98
CA ILE A 191 5.09 -3.47 8.94
C ILE A 191 5.36 -3.02 7.49
N SER A 192 6.16 -3.78 6.74
CA SER A 192 6.47 -3.45 5.35
C SER A 192 5.24 -3.48 4.42
N GLU A 193 4.37 -4.48 4.56
CA GLU A 193 3.09 -4.58 3.84
C GLU A 193 2.15 -3.45 4.19
N ASN A 194 2.04 -3.12 5.48
CA ASN A 194 1.22 -2.00 5.93
C ASN A 194 1.73 -0.67 5.34
N LEU A 195 3.04 -0.46 5.29
CA LEU A 195 3.61 0.74 4.66
C LEU A 195 3.27 0.80 3.17
N ASN A 196 3.33 -0.33 2.46
CA ASN A 196 2.94 -0.38 1.05
C ASN A 196 1.48 0.04 0.87
N GLN A 197 0.58 -0.48 1.71
CA GLN A 197 -0.83 -0.09 1.70
C GLN A 197 -1.00 1.40 1.99
N ALA A 198 -0.37 1.91 3.04
CA ALA A 198 -0.43 3.33 3.42
C ALA A 198 0.03 4.25 2.28
N ILE A 199 1.15 3.93 1.62
CA ILE A 199 1.67 4.70 0.46
C ILE A 199 0.67 4.66 -0.71
N VAL A 200 0.09 3.49 -1.01
CA VAL A 200 -0.90 3.37 -2.09
C VAL A 200 -2.11 4.26 -1.79
N TYR A 201 -2.61 4.24 -0.55
CA TYR A 201 -3.77 5.04 -0.13
C TYR A 201 -3.49 6.54 -0.15
N GLN A 202 -2.33 6.98 0.34
CA GLN A 202 -1.93 8.39 0.26
C GLN A 202 -1.86 8.91 -1.18
N ASN A 203 -1.64 8.03 -2.16
CA ASN A 203 -1.60 8.37 -3.59
C ASN A 203 -2.93 8.09 -4.32
N ALA A 204 -3.93 7.51 -3.66
CA ALA A 204 -5.20 7.18 -4.27
C ALA A 204 -6.13 8.42 -4.27
N ASN A 205 -6.72 8.71 -5.44
CA ASN A 205 -7.82 9.66 -5.52
C ASN A 205 -9.11 8.95 -5.12
N LEU A 206 -9.34 8.80 -3.81
CA LEU A 206 -10.58 8.24 -3.29
C LEU A 206 -11.73 9.21 -3.57
N THR A 207 -12.84 8.70 -4.09
CA THR A 207 -14.05 9.50 -4.39
C THR A 207 -14.85 9.84 -3.15
N GLU A 208 -14.63 9.12 -2.05
CA GLU A 208 -15.29 9.28 -0.75
C GLU A 208 -14.27 9.11 0.38
N PRO A 209 -14.47 9.75 1.55
CA PRO A 209 -13.67 9.49 2.74
C PRO A 209 -13.95 8.08 3.25
N VAL A 210 -13.09 7.12 2.90
CA VAL A 210 -13.13 5.76 3.42
C VAL A 210 -12.17 5.64 4.58
N GLU A 211 -12.68 5.27 5.76
CA GLU A 211 -11.84 4.83 6.87
C GLU A 211 -11.34 3.42 6.55
N ILE A 212 -10.03 3.29 6.34
CA ILE A 212 -9.40 2.00 6.08
C ILE A 212 -8.65 1.63 7.35
N MET A 213 -9.20 0.67 8.09
CA MET A 213 -8.51 0.05 9.20
C MET A 213 -7.49 -0.94 8.64
N PRO A 214 -6.18 -0.71 8.82
CA PRO A 214 -5.20 -1.71 8.40
C PRO A 214 -5.29 -2.94 9.30
N ASP A 215 -5.85 -4.04 8.79
CA ASP A 215 -6.03 -5.30 9.53
C ASP A 215 -4.72 -5.83 10.19
N LYS A 216 -3.58 -5.52 9.57
CA LYS A 216 -2.25 -6.05 9.94
C LYS A 216 -1.43 -5.14 10.88
N PHE A 217 -1.82 -3.88 11.05
CA PHE A 217 -1.18 -2.97 11.99
C PHE A 217 -2.20 -2.50 13.03
N ASN A 218 -2.33 -3.27 14.09
CA ASN A 218 -3.22 -3.00 15.21
C ASN A 218 -2.44 -3.16 16.52
N PRO A 219 -1.64 -2.15 16.91
CA PRO A 219 -0.84 -2.23 18.13
C PRO A 219 -1.75 -2.30 19.36
N HIS A 220 -1.47 -3.27 20.24
CA HIS A 220 -2.18 -3.44 21.51
C HIS A 220 -1.31 -2.92 22.67
N LYS A 221 -1.92 -2.71 23.84
CA LYS A 221 -1.21 -2.41 25.11
C LYS A 221 -0.33 -1.14 25.07
N ILE A 222 -0.79 -0.08 24.42
CA ILE A 222 -0.12 1.22 24.55
C ILE A 222 -0.41 1.79 25.95
N GLY A 223 0.52 1.56 26.88
CA GLY A 223 0.47 2.04 28.26
C GLY A 223 1.28 3.31 28.48
N PHE A 224 0.79 4.21 29.32
CA PHE A 224 1.56 5.33 29.82
C PHE A 224 1.22 5.63 31.28
N THR A 225 2.16 6.28 31.95
CA THR A 225 2.00 6.82 33.29
C THR A 225 2.14 8.34 33.24
N VAL A 226 1.58 9.05 34.22
CA VAL A 226 1.84 10.49 34.38
C VAL A 226 2.84 10.66 35.51
N ALA A 227 4.02 11.16 35.19
CA ALA A 227 5.07 11.46 36.16
C ALA A 227 5.03 12.95 36.56
N MET A 228 5.27 13.23 37.84
CA MET A 228 5.33 14.59 38.39
C MET A 228 6.77 14.97 38.69
N PHE A 229 7.50 15.44 37.67
CA PHE A 229 8.86 15.99 37.83
C PHE A 229 8.81 17.50 37.56
N GLY A 230 8.39 18.28 38.57
CA GLY A 230 8.17 19.73 38.46
C GLY A 230 6.90 20.10 37.68
N LYS A 231 6.69 19.54 36.49
CA LYS A 231 5.44 19.61 35.71
C LYS A 231 4.93 18.21 35.34
N PRO A 232 3.61 18.01 35.17
CA PRO A 232 3.07 16.73 34.69
C PRO A 232 3.64 16.38 33.31
N GLN A 233 4.15 15.15 33.17
CA GLN A 233 4.67 14.62 31.90
C GLN A 233 4.14 13.20 31.66
N ILE A 234 3.83 12.88 30.41
CA ILE A 234 3.54 11.51 30.00
C ILE A 234 4.86 10.74 30.02
N ASN A 235 4.93 9.72 30.83
CA ASN A 235 6.02 8.76 30.88
C ASN A 235 5.51 7.43 30.30
N TRP A 236 5.91 7.16 29.07
CA TRP A 236 5.50 5.97 28.34
C TRP A 236 6.04 4.71 28.99
N ASP A 237 5.19 3.68 29.07
CA ASP A 237 5.54 2.43 29.70
C ASP A 237 5.58 1.32 28.64
N PHE A 238 6.75 1.18 28.02
CA PHE A 238 6.99 0.12 27.06
C PHE A 238 7.60 -1.10 27.76
N ASP A 239 6.88 -2.21 27.70
CA ASP A 239 7.30 -3.54 28.20
C ASP A 239 7.96 -4.40 27.11
N SER A 240 8.03 -3.88 25.88
CA SER A 240 8.64 -4.52 24.71
C SER A 240 9.23 -3.49 23.73
N LEU A 241 10.25 -3.90 22.97
CA LEU A 241 10.76 -3.13 21.84
C LEU A 241 9.74 -3.09 20.70
N GLN A 242 8.95 -4.16 20.51
CA GLN A 242 7.87 -4.18 19.51
C GLN A 242 6.89 -3.02 19.73
N SER A 243 6.35 -2.85 20.94
CA SER A 243 5.43 -1.74 21.25
C SER A 243 6.09 -0.38 21.09
N THR A 244 7.39 -0.28 21.34
CA THR A 244 8.18 0.94 21.10
C THR A 244 8.26 1.25 19.60
N ILE A 245 8.56 0.24 18.77
CA ILE A 245 8.61 0.37 17.31
C ILE A 245 7.22 0.69 16.74
N ASP A 246 6.17 0.02 17.21
CA ASP A 246 4.80 0.29 16.78
C ASP A 246 4.43 1.76 16.99
N MET A 247 4.81 2.33 18.14
CA MET A 247 4.63 3.75 18.42
C MET A 247 5.44 4.63 17.46
N ILE A 248 6.73 4.33 17.26
CA ILE A 248 7.60 5.06 16.32
C ILE A 248 7.00 5.05 14.91
N TYR A 249 6.50 3.89 14.47
CA TYR A 249 5.91 3.70 13.16
C TYR A 249 4.59 4.47 13.02
N ALA A 250 3.70 4.42 14.02
CA ALA A 250 2.44 5.16 14.02
C ALA A 250 2.68 6.68 13.90
N PHE A 251 3.65 7.22 14.63
CA PHE A 251 4.04 8.62 14.49
C PHE A 251 4.68 8.92 13.12
N ALA A 252 5.51 8.02 12.60
CA ALA A 252 6.12 8.19 11.29
C ALA A 252 5.08 8.20 10.14
N LEU A 253 3.98 7.46 10.27
CA LEU A 253 2.89 7.44 9.31
C LEU A 253 2.00 8.69 9.36
N THR A 254 1.85 9.30 10.54
CA THR A 254 0.95 10.45 10.77
C THR A 254 1.65 11.80 10.63
N GLU A 255 2.97 11.82 10.43
CA GLU A 255 3.75 13.05 10.27
C GLU A 255 3.57 13.69 8.89
N GLU A 256 3.06 14.92 8.87
CA GLU A 256 2.78 15.66 7.63
C GLU A 256 4.05 16.26 6.98
N ASN A 257 5.05 16.64 7.77
CA ASN A 257 6.24 17.34 7.26
C ASN A 257 7.36 16.39 6.82
N ARG A 258 7.30 15.14 7.25
CA ARG A 258 8.28 14.08 6.99
C ARG A 258 7.55 12.78 6.70
N ILE A 259 7.10 12.66 5.46
CA ILE A 259 6.28 11.55 5.00
C ILE A 259 7.16 10.32 4.87
N LEU A 260 6.88 9.28 5.65
CA LEU A 260 7.52 7.97 5.47
C LEU A 260 7.13 7.40 4.11
N ASN A 261 8.12 7.15 3.25
CA ASN A 261 7.90 6.71 1.87
C ASN A 261 9.01 5.75 1.41
N ARG A 262 8.88 5.20 0.20
CA ARG A 262 9.85 4.32 -0.46
C ARG A 262 10.49 4.98 -1.66
N CYS A 263 11.79 4.83 -1.78
CA CYS A 263 12.52 5.35 -2.94
C CYS A 263 12.08 4.62 -4.22
N SER A 264 11.62 5.35 -5.22
CA SER A 264 11.20 4.80 -6.52
C SER A 264 12.33 4.16 -7.35
N TYR A 265 13.57 4.18 -6.85
CA TYR A 265 14.71 3.52 -7.49
C TYR A 265 15.21 2.31 -6.70
N CYS A 266 15.61 2.50 -5.44
CA CYS A 266 16.20 1.44 -4.63
C CYS A 266 15.22 0.76 -3.67
N ASN A 267 13.95 1.18 -3.65
CA ASN A 267 12.88 0.73 -2.75
C ASN A 267 13.09 0.99 -1.25
N LYS A 268 14.29 1.42 -0.83
CA LYS A 268 14.60 1.70 0.57
C LYS A 268 13.64 2.74 1.17
N PRO A 269 13.23 2.56 2.43
CA PRO A 269 12.43 3.54 3.15
C PRO A 269 13.22 4.83 3.35
N PHE A 270 12.54 5.96 3.29
CA PHE A 270 13.10 7.28 3.59
C PHE A 270 11.99 8.26 3.99
N PHE A 271 12.37 9.35 4.66
CA PHE A 271 11.46 10.46 4.92
C PHE A 271 11.49 11.47 3.77
N ALA A 272 10.39 11.58 3.04
CA ALA A 272 10.15 12.59 2.03
C ALA A 272 9.70 13.91 2.68
N LYS A 273 10.18 15.05 2.16
CA LYS A 273 9.77 16.39 2.65
C LYS A 273 8.38 16.79 2.19
N ASN A 274 7.86 16.13 1.16
CA ASN A 274 6.53 16.34 0.60
C ASN A 274 6.16 15.16 -0.29
N THR A 275 4.89 15.09 -0.69
CA THR A 275 4.31 14.02 -1.52
C THR A 275 4.93 13.88 -2.91
N ARG A 276 5.69 14.88 -3.39
CA ARG A 276 6.32 14.85 -4.72
C ARG A 276 7.72 14.25 -4.71
N GLU A 277 8.35 14.14 -3.55
CA GLU A 277 9.71 13.61 -3.43
C GLU A 277 9.70 12.08 -3.53
N LYS A 278 10.35 11.56 -4.58
CA LYS A 278 10.30 10.13 -4.96
C LYS A 278 11.58 9.35 -4.71
N TYR A 279 12.67 10.03 -4.37
CA TYR A 279 14.00 9.43 -4.31
C TYR A 279 14.68 9.80 -3.00
N CYS A 280 15.25 8.80 -2.33
CA CYS A 280 15.95 9.02 -1.05
C CYS A 280 17.24 9.86 -1.20
N THR A 281 17.86 9.86 -2.39
CA THR A 281 19.08 10.61 -2.67
C THR A 281 19.11 11.18 -4.09
N PRO A 282 19.87 12.26 -4.34
CA PRO A 282 20.14 12.75 -5.69
C PRO A 282 20.76 11.68 -6.59
N SER A 283 21.62 10.80 -6.05
CA SER A 283 22.19 9.66 -6.78
C SER A 283 21.09 8.71 -7.29
N CYS A 284 20.16 8.31 -6.43
CA CYS A 284 19.04 7.45 -6.82
C CYS A 284 18.18 8.09 -7.93
N ARG A 285 17.93 9.40 -7.85
CA ARG A 285 17.24 10.16 -8.90
C ARG A 285 18.01 10.11 -10.23
N ASN A 286 19.32 10.31 -10.19
CA ASN A 286 20.17 10.27 -11.38
C ASN A 286 20.19 8.88 -12.01
N CYS A 287 20.36 7.82 -11.22
CA CYS A 287 20.30 6.44 -11.71
C CYS A 287 18.95 6.13 -12.36
N ALA A 288 17.84 6.52 -11.74
CA ALA A 288 16.51 6.33 -12.32
C ALA A 288 16.35 7.07 -13.67
N ASN A 289 16.84 8.31 -13.75
CA ASN A 289 16.80 9.09 -14.99
C ASN A 289 17.65 8.47 -16.10
N VAL A 290 18.84 7.95 -15.75
CA VAL A 290 19.73 7.26 -16.71
C VAL A 290 19.05 6.01 -17.26
N ILE A 291 18.44 5.18 -16.40
CA ILE A 291 17.70 3.98 -16.83
C ILE A 291 16.53 4.38 -17.74
N LYS A 292 15.74 5.39 -17.34
CA LYS A 292 14.63 5.90 -18.15
C LYS A 292 15.09 6.40 -19.53
N SER A 293 16.20 7.12 -19.58
CA SER A 293 16.79 7.62 -20.83
C SER A 293 17.27 6.48 -21.73
N ARG A 294 17.96 5.48 -21.16
CA ARG A 294 18.43 4.29 -21.90
C ARG A 294 17.25 3.49 -22.47
N ASN A 295 16.19 3.31 -21.68
CA ASN A 295 14.99 2.62 -22.13
C ASN A 295 14.27 3.38 -23.25
N LYS A 296 14.18 4.72 -23.15
CA LYS A 296 13.65 5.56 -24.25
C LYS A 296 14.46 5.40 -25.53
N LYS A 297 15.80 5.39 -25.43
CA LYS A 297 16.69 5.20 -26.58
C LYS A 297 16.54 3.81 -27.20
N LYS A 298 16.39 2.76 -26.38
CA LYS A 298 16.09 1.39 -26.87
C LYS A 298 14.74 1.32 -27.57
N ALA A 299 13.70 1.93 -27.00
CA ALA A 299 12.36 1.95 -27.60
C ALA A 299 12.35 2.66 -28.97
N LEU A 300 13.02 3.81 -29.08
CA LEU A 300 13.17 4.54 -30.35
C LEU A 300 13.90 3.69 -31.40
N LYS A 301 15.03 3.07 -31.03
CA LYS A 301 15.74 2.15 -31.94
C LYS A 301 14.88 0.99 -32.42
N ASN A 302 14.09 0.40 -31.53
CA ASN A 302 13.18 -0.69 -31.90
C ASN A 302 12.08 -0.20 -32.84
N GLN A 303 11.53 1.01 -32.64
CA GLN A 303 10.57 1.62 -33.57
C GLN A 303 11.20 1.90 -34.94
N ASP A 304 12.43 2.42 -34.98
CA ASP A 304 13.16 2.68 -36.22
C ASP A 304 13.42 1.37 -36.99
N MET A 305 13.79 0.29 -36.29
CA MET A 305 13.97 -1.05 -36.90
C MET A 305 12.65 -1.58 -37.48
N VAL A 306 11.54 -1.47 -36.74
CA VAL A 306 10.21 -1.92 -37.21
C VAL A 306 9.74 -1.11 -38.43
N ASN A 307 9.99 0.21 -38.43
CA ASN A 307 9.64 1.07 -39.56
C ASN A 307 10.50 0.77 -40.80
N THR A 308 11.79 0.46 -40.61
CA THR A 308 12.69 0.06 -41.70
C THR A 308 12.23 -1.25 -42.33
N GLN A 309 11.93 -2.26 -41.49
CA GLN A 309 11.41 -3.55 -41.97
C GLN A 309 10.11 -3.39 -42.76
N LYS A 310 9.16 -2.58 -42.25
CA LYS A 310 7.91 -2.30 -42.98
C LYS A 310 8.14 -1.65 -44.35
N ASN A 311 9.09 -0.72 -44.44
CA ASN A 311 9.42 -0.07 -45.71
C ASN A 311 10.08 -1.05 -46.70
N ASP A 312 10.95 -1.93 -46.22
CA ASP A 312 11.57 -2.97 -47.05
C ASP A 312 10.52 -4.01 -47.52
N ASP A 313 9.58 -4.37 -46.66
CA ASP A 313 8.46 -5.26 -47.01
C ASP A 313 7.55 -4.63 -48.08
N ILE A 314 7.18 -3.35 -47.92
CA ILE A 314 6.39 -2.59 -48.93
C ILE A 314 7.12 -2.52 -50.26
N LYS A 315 8.43 -2.25 -50.24
CA LYS A 315 9.24 -2.17 -51.47
C LYS A 315 9.32 -3.53 -52.17
N THR A 316 9.44 -4.61 -51.41
CA THR A 316 9.43 -5.98 -51.93
C THR A 316 8.07 -6.33 -52.54
N LEU A 317 6.96 -5.97 -51.88
CA LEU A 317 5.59 -6.15 -52.39
C LEU A 317 5.33 -5.35 -53.66
N ASN A 318 5.77 -4.10 -53.72
CA ASN A 318 5.63 -3.26 -54.92
C ASN A 318 6.40 -3.84 -56.10
N ASN A 319 7.65 -4.27 -55.89
CA ASN A 319 8.44 -4.92 -56.95
C ASN A 319 7.78 -6.22 -57.43
N GLN A 320 7.21 -7.04 -56.53
CA GLN A 320 6.45 -8.25 -56.90
C GLN A 320 5.15 -7.94 -57.66
N CYS A 321 4.49 -6.83 -57.35
CA CYS A 321 3.33 -6.35 -58.09
C CYS A 321 3.73 -5.82 -59.48
N GLU A 322 4.81 -5.06 -59.59
CA GLU A 322 5.32 -4.56 -60.88
C GLU A 322 5.80 -5.71 -61.79
N GLU A 323 6.50 -6.71 -61.24
CA GLU A 323 6.87 -7.93 -61.98
C GLU A 323 5.63 -8.72 -62.46
N LYS A 324 4.55 -8.76 -61.65
CA LYS A 324 3.27 -9.37 -62.06
C LYS A 324 2.51 -8.53 -63.09
N ILE A 325 2.60 -7.21 -63.05
CA ILE A 325 1.96 -6.29 -64.01
C ILE A 325 2.68 -6.34 -65.36
N CYS A 326 4.01 -6.57 -65.40
CA CYS A 326 4.75 -6.75 -66.65
C CYS A 326 4.59 -8.13 -67.31
N LEU A 327 3.81 -9.05 -66.72
CA LEU A 327 3.66 -10.43 -67.20
C LEU A 327 2.26 -10.83 -67.69
N ASP A 328 1.28 -9.92 -67.77
CA ASP A 328 -0.05 -10.27 -68.28
C ASP A 328 -0.76 -9.12 -69.04
N ASP A 329 -0.31 -8.86 -70.27
CA ASP A 329 -1.04 -8.06 -71.26
C ASP A 329 -1.88 -8.92 -72.24
N THR A 330 -2.15 -10.21 -71.95
CA THR A 330 -2.95 -11.06 -72.85
C THR A 330 -3.85 -12.10 -72.18
N LYS A 331 -4.69 -11.74 -71.19
CA LYS A 331 -5.79 -12.65 -70.73
C LYS A 331 -6.90 -11.99 -69.89
N SER A 332 -7.46 -10.87 -70.35
CA SER A 332 -8.51 -10.13 -69.62
C SER A 332 -9.87 -10.86 -69.50
N ASP A 333 -10.21 -11.80 -70.38
CA ASP A 333 -11.59 -12.36 -70.43
C ASP A 333 -11.80 -13.70 -69.68
N LEU A 334 -10.72 -14.42 -69.33
CA LEU A 334 -10.83 -15.64 -68.52
C LEU A 334 -10.86 -15.35 -67.01
N ILE A 335 -10.17 -14.29 -66.59
CA ILE A 335 -9.98 -13.94 -65.18
C ILE A 335 -11.28 -13.41 -64.56
N GLU A 336 -12.11 -12.66 -65.30
CA GLU A 336 -13.41 -12.19 -64.80
C GLU A 336 -14.38 -13.33 -64.45
N LYS A 337 -14.35 -14.43 -65.23
CA LYS A 337 -15.20 -15.61 -65.00
C LYS A 337 -14.76 -16.40 -63.78
N GLU A 338 -13.45 -16.55 -63.58
CA GLU A 338 -12.90 -17.22 -62.40
C GLU A 338 -13.05 -16.37 -61.13
N ILE A 339 -12.85 -15.06 -61.21
CA ILE A 339 -13.07 -14.14 -60.08
C ILE A 339 -14.54 -14.16 -59.62
N LYS A 340 -15.50 -14.17 -60.55
CA LYS A 340 -16.93 -14.21 -60.20
C LYS A 340 -17.33 -15.52 -59.51
N ASN A 341 -16.74 -16.64 -59.94
CA ASN A 341 -16.95 -17.95 -59.33
C ASN A 341 -16.26 -18.06 -57.94
N ILE A 342 -15.09 -17.45 -57.78
CA ILE A 342 -14.37 -17.38 -56.50
C ILE A 342 -15.11 -16.48 -55.50
N LEU A 343 -15.71 -15.37 -55.94
CA LEU A 343 -16.51 -14.49 -55.10
C LEU A 343 -17.78 -15.19 -54.58
N GLU A 344 -18.47 -15.98 -55.41
CA GLU A 344 -19.62 -16.81 -54.96
C GLU A 344 -19.22 -17.90 -53.95
N ILE A 345 -18.01 -18.47 -54.06
CA ILE A 345 -17.47 -19.45 -53.11
C ILE A 345 -17.07 -18.78 -51.79
N ILE A 346 -16.52 -17.55 -51.85
CA ILE A 346 -16.14 -16.77 -50.68
C ILE A 346 -17.38 -16.30 -49.90
N ASP A 347 -18.44 -15.83 -50.58
CA ASP A 347 -19.68 -15.42 -49.91
C ASP A 347 -20.37 -16.59 -49.20
N LYS A 348 -20.37 -17.80 -49.80
CA LYS A 348 -20.86 -19.02 -49.14
C LYS A 348 -20.01 -19.42 -47.92
N ARG A 349 -18.67 -19.27 -47.99
CA ARG A 349 -17.75 -19.57 -46.87
C ARG A 349 -17.79 -18.52 -45.76
N ILE A 350 -18.07 -17.25 -46.08
CA ILE A 350 -18.23 -16.19 -45.07
C ILE A 350 -19.50 -16.43 -44.24
N ILE A 351 -20.59 -16.89 -44.87
CA ILE A 351 -21.83 -17.25 -44.16
C ILE A 351 -21.63 -18.48 -43.25
N GLU A 352 -20.78 -19.44 -43.62
CA GLU A 352 -20.42 -20.58 -42.75
C GLU A 352 -19.43 -20.21 -41.62
N ASN A 353 -18.50 -19.27 -41.85
CA ASN A 353 -17.46 -18.89 -40.87
C ASN A 353 -17.88 -17.85 -39.82
N ILE A 354 -18.98 -17.10 -40.03
CA ILE A 354 -19.50 -16.16 -39.02
C ILE A 354 -19.95 -16.87 -37.73
N ASN A 355 -20.13 -18.20 -37.75
CA ASN A 355 -20.55 -18.96 -36.58
C ASN A 355 -19.41 -19.54 -35.71
N ILE A 356 -18.12 -19.34 -36.04
CA ILE A 356 -17.03 -19.94 -35.24
C ILE A 356 -15.81 -19.01 -35.13
N LYS A 357 -15.55 -18.59 -33.88
CA LYS A 357 -14.28 -18.13 -33.25
C LYS A 357 -14.03 -16.63 -33.01
N THR A 358 -14.08 -16.35 -31.71
CA THR A 358 -13.58 -15.24 -30.90
C THR A 358 -12.04 -15.24 -30.75
N HIS A 359 -11.48 -14.02 -30.59
CA HIS A 359 -10.16 -13.65 -30.01
C HIS A 359 -8.86 -14.09 -30.74
N LYS A 360 -7.75 -13.35 -30.81
CA LYS A 360 -7.11 -12.23 -30.08
C LYS A 360 -5.99 -11.64 -30.96
N VAL A 361 -5.65 -10.35 -30.84
CA VAL A 361 -4.28 -9.73 -30.79
C VAL A 361 -4.40 -8.20 -31.05
N GLY A 362 -3.73 -7.35 -30.24
CA GLY A 362 -3.32 -6.00 -30.67
C GLY A 362 -3.78 -4.76 -29.87
N ALA A 363 -4.16 -4.87 -28.59
CA ALA A 363 -4.77 -3.73 -27.86
C ALA A 363 -3.80 -2.83 -27.04
N ASP A 364 -2.57 -3.25 -26.76
CA ASP A 364 -1.78 -2.62 -25.69
C ASP A 364 -0.88 -1.46 -26.14
N ASP A 365 -0.36 -1.46 -27.37
CA ASP A 365 0.56 -0.41 -27.83
C ASP A 365 -0.16 0.88 -28.23
N MET A 366 -1.32 0.77 -28.87
CA MET A 366 -2.14 1.92 -29.29
C MET A 366 -2.78 2.66 -28.09
N LYS A 367 -2.86 2.01 -26.93
CA LYS A 367 -3.39 2.56 -25.67
C LYS A 367 -2.38 3.49 -25.00
N ASN A 368 -1.08 3.33 -25.25
CA ASN A 368 -0.02 4.04 -24.54
C ASN A 368 0.31 5.40 -25.16
N GLU A 369 0.20 5.53 -26.49
CA GLU A 369 0.33 6.82 -27.19
C GLU A 369 -0.92 7.69 -27.03
N LYS A 370 -2.13 7.12 -27.18
CA LYS A 370 -3.38 7.83 -26.87
C LYS A 370 -3.44 8.32 -25.42
N ARG A 371 -2.90 7.55 -24.48
CA ARG A 371 -2.80 7.94 -23.06
C ARG A 371 -1.80 9.08 -22.82
N LYS A 372 -0.67 9.11 -23.53
CA LYS A 372 0.30 10.22 -23.44
C LYS A 372 -0.25 11.51 -24.03
N GLN A 373 -0.94 11.42 -25.17
CA GLN A 373 -1.60 12.56 -25.80
C GLN A 373 -2.71 13.11 -24.89
N ALA A 374 -3.55 12.23 -24.33
CA ALA A 374 -4.59 12.61 -23.37
C ALA A 374 -4.04 13.24 -22.08
N ILE A 375 -2.87 12.81 -21.58
CA ILE A 375 -2.22 13.43 -20.42
C ILE A 375 -1.65 14.81 -20.75
N TYR A 376 -1.14 15.01 -21.96
CA TYR A 376 -0.63 16.32 -22.41
C TYR A 376 -1.78 17.31 -22.60
N GLU A 377 -2.86 16.89 -23.26
CA GLU A 377 -4.11 17.66 -23.42
C GLU A 377 -4.78 17.95 -22.05
N TYR A 378 -4.70 17.03 -21.09
CA TYR A 378 -5.21 17.23 -19.73
C TYR A 378 -4.41 18.26 -18.92
N LYS A 379 -3.10 18.42 -19.18
CA LYS A 379 -2.25 19.38 -18.48
C LYS A 379 -2.37 20.81 -19.00
N GLU A 380 -2.81 20.98 -20.25
CA GLU A 380 -3.05 22.28 -20.87
C GLU A 380 -4.53 22.70 -20.83
N LYS A 381 -5.47 21.76 -20.58
CA LYS A 381 -6.88 22.11 -20.35
C LYS A 381 -7.03 22.87 -19.03
N LYS A 382 -7.46 24.12 -19.12
CA LYS A 382 -8.09 24.81 -17.99
C LYS A 382 -9.21 23.92 -17.46
N THR A 383 -9.33 23.81 -16.14
CA THR A 383 -10.44 23.07 -15.53
C THR A 383 -11.72 23.85 -15.81
N THR A 384 -12.58 23.32 -16.69
CA THR A 384 -13.87 23.91 -17.04
C THR A 384 -14.98 23.07 -16.42
N GLY A 385 -15.86 23.70 -15.66
CA GLY A 385 -17.07 23.11 -15.11
C GLY A 385 -18.29 23.82 -15.67
N GLY A 386 -19.48 23.54 -15.15
CA GLY A 386 -20.68 24.25 -15.58
C GLY A 386 -21.95 23.71 -14.98
N VAL A 387 -23.09 24.20 -15.45
CA VAL A 387 -24.43 23.78 -15.04
C VAL A 387 -25.08 23.02 -16.18
N TYR A 388 -25.71 21.88 -15.86
CA TYR A 388 -26.48 21.09 -16.81
C TYR A 388 -27.90 20.85 -16.29
N LYS A 389 -28.80 20.51 -17.23
CA LYS A 389 -30.20 20.21 -17.01
C LYS A 389 -30.52 18.84 -17.62
N ILE A 390 -31.23 18.00 -16.87
CA ILE A 390 -31.86 16.79 -17.38
C ILE A 390 -33.37 16.99 -17.36
N THR A 391 -34.02 16.91 -18.52
CA THR A 391 -35.47 17.15 -18.64
C THR A 391 -36.19 15.88 -19.06
N ASN A 392 -37.26 15.54 -18.35
CA ASN A 392 -38.23 14.54 -18.81
C ASN A 392 -39.18 15.21 -19.81
N THR A 393 -39.21 14.72 -21.04
CA THR A 393 -40.03 15.29 -22.12
C THR A 393 -41.53 15.06 -21.92
N GLU A 394 -41.89 14.04 -21.13
CA GLU A 394 -43.28 13.65 -20.83
C GLU A 394 -43.84 14.42 -19.63
N SER A 395 -43.13 14.43 -18.49
CA SER A 395 -43.59 15.12 -17.27
C SER A 395 -43.22 16.61 -17.23
N LYS A 396 -42.36 17.07 -18.16
CA LYS A 396 -41.76 18.42 -18.21
C LYS A 396 -40.88 18.78 -17.01
N LYS A 397 -40.70 17.86 -16.06
CA LYS A 397 -39.83 18.07 -14.91
C LYS A 397 -38.36 18.06 -15.30
N SER A 398 -37.58 18.92 -14.65
CA SER A 398 -36.17 19.14 -14.93
C SER A 398 -35.33 19.04 -13.66
N LEU A 399 -34.16 18.43 -13.78
CA LEU A 399 -33.14 18.39 -12.74
C LEU A 399 -31.98 19.26 -13.19
N ILE A 400 -31.64 20.29 -12.42
CA ILE A 400 -30.52 21.18 -12.70
C ILE A 400 -29.41 20.91 -11.67
N LYS A 401 -28.16 20.79 -12.11
CA LYS A 401 -27.00 20.60 -11.24
C LYS A 401 -25.74 21.27 -11.81
N GLY A 402 -24.89 21.76 -10.92
CA GLY A 402 -23.55 22.24 -11.25
C GLY A 402 -22.52 21.12 -11.13
N GLU A 403 -21.61 20.95 -12.09
CA GLU A 403 -20.55 19.95 -12.01
C GLU A 403 -19.24 20.41 -12.66
N ILE A 404 -18.13 19.90 -12.13
CA ILE A 404 -16.78 20.25 -12.63
C ILE A 404 -16.43 19.50 -13.91
N ASP A 405 -17.05 18.35 -14.17
CA ASP A 405 -16.80 17.57 -15.39
C ASP A 405 -18.12 17.24 -16.08
N LEU A 406 -18.59 18.19 -16.90
CA LEU A 406 -19.81 18.06 -17.70
C LEU A 406 -19.75 16.88 -18.66
N SER A 407 -18.57 16.62 -19.24
CA SER A 407 -18.38 15.51 -20.18
C SER A 407 -18.57 14.15 -19.50
N SER A 408 -18.12 14.01 -18.26
CA SER A 408 -18.38 12.81 -17.46
C SER A 408 -19.86 12.67 -17.12
N MET A 409 -20.58 13.77 -16.86
CA MET A 409 -22.03 13.70 -16.57
C MET A 409 -22.84 13.32 -17.80
N GLU A 410 -22.54 13.90 -18.96
CA GLU A 410 -23.19 13.57 -20.22
C GLU A 410 -22.94 12.10 -20.60
N ASN A 411 -21.70 11.61 -20.46
CA ASN A 411 -21.38 10.21 -20.71
C ASN A 411 -22.13 9.25 -19.75
N ARG A 412 -22.25 9.61 -18.48
CA ARG A 412 -23.05 8.84 -17.51
C ARG A 412 -24.52 8.82 -17.89
N PHE A 413 -25.08 9.96 -18.28
CA PHE A 413 -26.46 10.05 -18.76
C PHE A 413 -26.68 9.17 -19.99
N ASN A 414 -25.84 9.30 -21.02
CA ASN A 414 -25.92 8.49 -22.25
C ASN A 414 -25.77 6.99 -21.97
N PHE A 415 -24.90 6.61 -21.03
CA PHE A 415 -24.79 5.23 -20.58
C PHE A 415 -26.07 4.75 -19.90
N SER A 416 -26.63 5.54 -18.96
CA SER A 416 -27.90 5.26 -18.30
C SER A 416 -29.05 5.09 -19.29
N VAL A 417 -29.08 5.90 -20.36
CA VAL A 417 -30.05 5.75 -21.46
C VAL A 417 -29.82 4.43 -22.20
N LYS A 418 -28.58 4.16 -22.62
CA LYS A 418 -28.23 2.98 -23.41
C LYS A 418 -28.46 1.65 -22.67
N THR A 419 -28.21 1.60 -21.37
CA THR A 419 -28.41 0.40 -20.54
C THR A 419 -29.75 0.38 -19.82
N ASN A 420 -30.62 1.36 -20.06
CA ASN A 420 -31.88 1.59 -19.37
C ASN A 420 -31.75 1.46 -17.83
N SER A 421 -30.72 2.10 -17.26
CA SER A 421 -30.39 2.03 -15.83
C SER A 421 -30.22 3.43 -15.25
N CYS A 422 -31.25 3.90 -14.53
CA CYS A 422 -31.24 5.22 -13.89
C CYS A 422 -30.49 5.21 -12.55
N LEU A 423 -29.31 5.81 -12.53
CA LEU A 423 -28.47 5.94 -11.33
C LEU A 423 -28.93 7.06 -10.39
N ASN A 424 -29.72 8.02 -10.88
CA ASN A 424 -30.18 9.16 -10.08
C ASN A 424 -31.52 8.86 -9.40
N LEU A 425 -31.52 8.88 -8.06
CA LEU A 425 -32.70 8.57 -7.25
C LEU A 425 -33.91 9.46 -7.57
N LYS A 426 -33.69 10.76 -7.83
CA LYS A 426 -34.77 11.72 -8.12
C LYS A 426 -35.47 11.44 -9.45
N LEU A 427 -34.75 10.89 -10.42
CA LEU A 427 -35.29 10.61 -11.76
C LEU A 427 -35.87 9.20 -11.88
N ARG A 428 -35.60 8.30 -10.92
CA ARG A 428 -35.83 6.86 -11.05
C ARG A 428 -37.30 6.49 -11.26
N GLU A 429 -38.22 7.11 -10.54
CA GLU A 429 -39.66 6.82 -10.65
C GLU A 429 -40.18 7.14 -12.05
N ASP A 430 -39.94 8.37 -12.51
CA ASP A 430 -40.28 8.82 -13.85
C ASP A 430 -39.54 8.03 -14.93
N TRP A 431 -38.28 7.64 -14.68
CA TRP A 431 -37.50 6.83 -15.60
C TRP A 431 -38.08 5.43 -15.80
N ASN A 432 -38.54 4.80 -14.73
CA ASN A 432 -39.21 3.49 -14.80
C ASN A 432 -40.58 3.60 -15.48
N LYS A 433 -41.25 4.75 -15.37
CA LYS A 433 -42.58 4.99 -15.93
C LYS A 433 -42.57 5.35 -17.41
N TYR A 434 -41.72 6.29 -17.81
CA TYR A 434 -41.68 6.87 -19.17
C TYR A 434 -40.55 6.30 -20.03
N GLY A 435 -39.60 5.57 -19.43
CA GLY A 435 -38.47 4.97 -20.12
C GLY A 435 -37.31 5.95 -20.38
N ALA A 436 -36.13 5.38 -20.62
CA ALA A 436 -34.88 6.12 -20.82
C ALA A 436 -34.90 7.16 -21.95
N ASN A 437 -35.61 6.88 -23.05
CA ASN A 437 -35.65 7.77 -24.23
C ASN A 437 -36.50 9.04 -24.00
N SER A 438 -37.21 9.13 -22.88
CA SER A 438 -38.04 10.27 -22.50
C SER A 438 -37.26 11.34 -21.74
N PHE A 439 -35.93 11.22 -21.66
CA PHE A 439 -35.06 12.19 -20.99
C PHE A 439 -34.06 12.80 -21.97
N THR A 440 -33.76 14.08 -21.77
CA THR A 440 -32.73 14.81 -22.52
C THR A 440 -31.72 15.44 -21.56
N PHE A 441 -30.47 15.58 -22.00
CA PHE A 441 -29.39 16.25 -21.28
C PHE A 441 -28.99 17.51 -22.03
N GLU A 442 -28.91 18.63 -21.33
CA GLU A 442 -28.58 19.94 -21.89
C GLU A 442 -27.57 20.65 -20.99
N VAL A 443 -26.50 21.21 -21.55
CA VAL A 443 -25.57 22.10 -20.81
C VAL A 443 -26.13 23.51 -20.86
N LEU A 444 -26.36 24.12 -19.69
CA LEU A 444 -26.91 25.47 -19.56
C LEU A 444 -25.83 26.56 -19.57
N GLU A 445 -24.70 26.32 -18.89
CA GLU A 445 -23.60 27.28 -18.80
C GLU A 445 -22.28 26.56 -18.55
N GLU A 446 -21.20 26.97 -19.22
CA GLU A 446 -19.83 26.52 -18.93
C GLU A 446 -19.02 27.65 -18.26
N VAL A 447 -18.24 27.29 -17.25
CA VAL A 447 -17.46 28.22 -16.43
C VAL A 447 -16.02 27.72 -16.34
N GLU A 448 -15.04 28.59 -16.62
CA GLU A 448 -13.63 28.31 -16.37
C GLU A 448 -13.28 28.52 -14.89
N MET A 449 -12.53 27.57 -14.29
CA MET A 449 -12.02 27.71 -12.93
C MET A 449 -10.91 28.78 -12.87
N LYS A 450 -11.04 29.74 -11.95
CA LYS A 450 -10.00 30.76 -11.69
C LYS A 450 -8.78 30.13 -11.02
N SER A 451 -7.59 30.67 -11.30
CA SER A 451 -6.30 30.16 -10.80
C SER A 451 -6.16 30.17 -9.28
N GLU A 452 -6.82 31.10 -8.61
CA GLU A 452 -6.78 31.31 -7.15
C GLU A 452 -7.82 30.48 -6.38
N MET A 453 -8.68 29.73 -7.07
CA MET A 453 -9.72 28.91 -6.45
C MET A 453 -9.30 27.45 -6.37
N ASP A 454 -9.60 26.80 -5.24
CA ASP A 454 -9.50 25.35 -5.13
C ASP A 454 -10.74 24.65 -5.73
N ARG A 455 -10.64 23.33 -5.92
CA ARG A 455 -11.71 22.52 -6.53
C ARG A 455 -13.01 22.54 -5.72
N ARG A 456 -12.95 22.68 -4.40
CA ARG A 456 -14.12 22.67 -3.50
C ARG A 456 -14.85 24.01 -3.58
N GLN A 457 -14.11 25.11 -3.62
CA GLN A 457 -14.63 26.45 -3.86
C GLN A 457 -15.27 26.54 -5.25
N PHE A 458 -14.64 25.95 -6.27
CA PHE A 458 -15.21 25.92 -7.61
C PHE A 458 -16.51 25.10 -7.68
N LYS A 459 -16.57 23.93 -7.03
CA LYS A 459 -17.82 23.16 -6.94
C LYS A 459 -18.95 23.95 -6.28
N LYS A 460 -18.64 24.64 -5.17
CA LYS A 460 -19.63 25.49 -4.48
C LYS A 460 -20.17 26.61 -5.39
N GLN A 461 -19.30 27.26 -6.16
CA GLN A 461 -19.72 28.28 -7.14
C GLN A 461 -20.67 27.70 -8.19
N LEU A 462 -20.41 26.49 -8.68
CA LEU A 462 -21.27 25.83 -9.68
C LEU A 462 -22.61 25.40 -9.09
N ASP A 463 -22.64 24.98 -7.83
CA ASP A 463 -23.89 24.67 -7.11
C ASP A 463 -24.73 25.95 -6.91
N GLU A 464 -24.13 27.04 -6.45
CA GLU A 464 -24.79 28.34 -6.34
C GLU A 464 -25.31 28.86 -7.70
N LEU A 465 -24.62 28.54 -8.80
CA LEU A 465 -25.06 28.87 -10.14
C LEU A 465 -26.25 28.00 -10.57
N ALA A 466 -26.23 26.71 -10.27
CA ALA A 466 -27.35 25.79 -10.52
C ALA A 466 -28.61 26.18 -9.73
N ASP A 467 -28.45 26.65 -8.49
CA ASP A 467 -29.56 27.16 -7.68
C ASP A 467 -30.21 28.37 -8.35
N LYS A 468 -29.42 29.33 -8.87
CA LYS A 468 -29.94 30.49 -9.64
C LYS A 468 -30.69 30.10 -10.91
N TYR A 469 -30.29 29.00 -11.55
CA TYR A 469 -31.03 28.47 -12.70
C TYR A 469 -32.33 27.80 -12.28
N SER A 470 -32.33 27.13 -11.12
CA SER A 470 -33.52 26.49 -10.54
C SER A 470 -34.55 27.52 -10.09
N GLU A 471 -34.13 28.64 -9.47
CA GLU A 471 -35.01 29.75 -9.04
C GLU A 471 -35.78 30.41 -10.19
N LYS A 472 -35.30 30.27 -11.44
CA LYS A 472 -35.96 30.80 -12.63
C LYS A 472 -37.00 29.85 -13.23
N MET A 473 -37.09 28.62 -12.70
CA MET A 473 -38.07 27.62 -13.12
C MET A 473 -39.24 27.57 -12.15
N ASN A 474 -40.39 27.07 -12.63
CA ASN A 474 -41.53 26.82 -11.78
C ASN A 474 -41.25 25.62 -10.86
N GLU A 475 -41.64 25.68 -9.58
CA GLU A 475 -41.37 24.61 -8.60
C GLU A 475 -41.97 23.26 -9.02
N ASP A 476 -43.13 23.27 -9.67
CA ASP A 476 -43.80 22.07 -10.20
C ASP A 476 -43.05 21.41 -11.37
N GLU A 477 -42.14 22.14 -12.01
CA GLU A 477 -41.31 21.69 -13.13
C GLU A 477 -39.91 21.23 -12.67
N LEU A 478 -39.65 21.14 -11.36
CA LEU A 478 -38.38 20.68 -10.81
C LEU A 478 -38.49 19.33 -10.08
N TYR A 479 -37.37 18.61 -10.00
CA TYR A 479 -37.20 17.35 -9.26
C TYR A 479 -36.54 17.52 -7.88
#